data_AF-A0A1V6LTM9-F1
#
_entry.id   AF-A0A1V6LTM9-F1
#
_cell.length_a   1.000
_cell.length_b   1.000
_cell.length_c   1.000
_cell.angle_alpha   90.00
_cell.angle_beta   90.00
_cell.angle_gamma   90.00
#
_symmetry.space_group_name_H-M   'P 1'
#
loop_
_entity.id
_entity.type
_entity.pdbx_description
1 polymer ?
#
loop_
_entity_poly.entity_id
_entity_poly.type
_entity_poly.pdbx_seq_one_letter_code
_entity_poly.pdbx_strand_id
1 'polypeptide(L)'
;MKNTAKTAIILSSLVVALGIMVAADHIDAPDSMGTTADIADYYAFEPTEGSDNTTFVVDLQTNVVDGLPYGTFDEDVLTEINIDLDGDLVEDKVIQAIPRDGMMYFFGPFDPSQTGTSSEVAVDSPLGMVEISDATAITETTADGVSLFAGPRQDPFFFDFNRYNQVVMPSAEDNSGFNSPGVDTFDGANTMSIVIELPNAMLGTPTATNVLGLEVYKTWVTTNRKQ
;
A
#
# COMPACT_ATOMS: atom_id res chain seq x y z
N MET A 1 11.99 -16.18 -47.47
CA MET A 1 10.88 -16.91 -46.82
C MET A 1 11.20 -17.31 -45.37
N LYS A 2 12.39 -17.83 -45.03
CA LYS A 2 12.73 -18.21 -43.63
C LYS A 2 12.81 -17.05 -42.64
N ASN A 3 13.25 -15.86 -43.07
CA ASN A 3 13.41 -14.70 -42.18
C ASN A 3 12.07 -14.03 -41.86
N THR A 4 11.14 -14.00 -42.81
CA THR A 4 9.80 -13.42 -42.65
C THR A 4 8.95 -14.18 -41.63
N ALA A 5 9.08 -15.50 -41.59
CA ALA A 5 8.40 -16.33 -40.59
C ALA A 5 8.93 -16.09 -39.16
N LYS A 6 10.24 -15.88 -39.00
CA LYS A 6 10.84 -15.55 -37.69
C LYS A 6 10.40 -14.18 -37.18
N THR A 7 10.34 -13.18 -38.06
CA THR A 7 9.85 -11.84 -37.70
C THR A 7 8.38 -11.86 -37.31
N ALA A 8 7.54 -12.64 -38.01
CA ALA A 8 6.12 -12.77 -37.68
C ALA A 8 5.86 -13.45 -36.32
N ILE A 9 6.68 -14.45 -35.97
CA ILE A 9 6.59 -15.12 -34.66
C ILE A 9 6.99 -14.16 -33.53
N ILE A 10 8.10 -13.43 -33.70
CA ILE A 10 8.57 -12.45 -32.69
C ILE A 10 7.55 -11.33 -32.48
N LEU A 11 6.96 -10.79 -33.56
CA LEU A 11 5.93 -9.76 -33.45
C LEU A 11 4.65 -10.29 -32.77
N SER A 12 4.24 -11.52 -33.09
CA SER A 12 3.07 -12.14 -32.46
C SER A 12 3.29 -12.40 -30.98
N SER A 13 4.49 -12.83 -30.56
CA SER A 13 4.83 -12.98 -29.14
C SER A 13 4.88 -11.64 -28.40
N LEU A 14 5.29 -10.56 -29.07
CA LEU A 14 5.31 -9.22 -28.48
C LEU A 14 3.90 -8.66 -28.29
N VAL A 15 2.99 -8.92 -29.24
CA VAL A 15 1.57 -8.54 -29.14
C VAL A 15 0.86 -9.33 -28.05
N VAL A 16 1.18 -10.62 -27.88
CA VAL A 16 0.66 -11.42 -26.75
C VAL A 16 1.22 -10.92 -25.42
N ALA A 17 2.51 -10.56 -25.34
CA ALA A 17 3.11 -9.99 -24.13
C ALA A 17 2.51 -8.62 -23.76
N LEU A 18 2.20 -7.78 -24.74
CA LEU A 18 1.51 -6.50 -24.52
C LEU A 18 0.05 -6.67 -24.06
N GLY A 19 -0.60 -7.78 -24.41
CA GLY A 19 -1.94 -8.13 -23.94
C GLY A 19 -2.00 -8.69 -22.51
N ILE A 20 -0.85 -8.96 -21.88
CA ILE A 20 -0.72 -9.46 -20.51
C ILE A 20 -0.33 -8.33 -19.54
N MET A 21 -0.01 -7.14 -20.06
CA MET A 21 0.23 -5.95 -19.24
C MET A 21 -1.12 -5.33 -18.85
N VAL A 22 -1.82 -5.98 -17.93
CA VAL A 22 -2.91 -5.36 -17.18
C VAL A 22 -2.25 -4.48 -16.13
N ALA A 23 -2.08 -3.20 -16.43
CA ALA A 23 -1.86 -2.21 -15.39
C ALA A 23 -3.24 -1.93 -14.78
N ALA A 24 -3.42 -2.31 -13.52
CA ALA A 24 -4.61 -1.97 -12.76
C ALA A 24 -4.30 -0.74 -11.89
N ASP A 25 -5.29 0.10 -11.67
CA ASP A 25 -5.13 1.39 -10.98
C ASP A 25 -6.11 1.55 -9.80
N HIS A 26 -6.71 0.44 -9.34
CA HIS A 26 -7.58 0.39 -8.15
C HIS A 26 -7.89 -1.04 -7.65
N ILE A 27 -7.65 -2.07 -8.46
CA ILE A 27 -7.79 -3.51 -8.15
C ILE A 27 -6.48 -4.18 -8.57
N ASP A 28 -5.38 -3.76 -7.93
CA ASP A 28 -4.02 -3.98 -8.46
C ASP A 28 -3.57 -5.45 -8.38
N ALA A 29 -4.24 -6.23 -7.53
CA ALA A 29 -4.03 -7.68 -7.41
C ALA A 29 -5.38 -8.42 -7.50
N PRO A 30 -5.83 -8.81 -8.72
CA PRO A 30 -7.11 -9.51 -8.93
C PRO A 30 -7.28 -10.76 -8.06
N ASP A 31 -6.18 -11.43 -7.72
CA ASP A 31 -6.17 -12.66 -6.92
C ASP A 31 -6.36 -12.40 -5.41
N SER A 32 -6.12 -11.19 -4.92
CA SER A 32 -6.33 -10.80 -3.52
C SER A 32 -7.54 -9.89 -3.30
N MET A 33 -8.24 -9.50 -4.36
CA MET A 33 -9.38 -8.60 -4.30
C MET A 33 -10.44 -9.07 -3.27
N GLY A 34 -10.80 -8.19 -2.34
CA GLY A 34 -11.78 -8.45 -1.29
C GLY A 34 -11.33 -9.46 -0.22
N THR A 35 -10.05 -9.82 -0.19
CA THR A 35 -9.47 -10.67 0.86
C THR A 35 -8.84 -9.83 1.97
N THR A 36 -8.42 -10.47 3.06
CA THR A 36 -7.67 -9.82 4.14
C THR A 36 -6.28 -9.33 3.74
N ALA A 37 -5.77 -9.75 2.57
CA ALA A 37 -4.49 -9.33 2.01
C ALA A 37 -4.64 -8.23 0.95
N ASP A 38 -5.86 -7.76 0.71
CA ASP A 38 -6.14 -6.74 -0.30
C ASP A 38 -5.68 -5.36 0.17
N ILE A 39 -4.66 -4.81 -0.49
CA ILE A 39 -4.17 -3.45 -0.25
C ILE A 39 -5.12 -2.50 -0.96
N ALA A 40 -5.76 -1.61 -0.20
CA ALA A 40 -6.62 -0.57 -0.74
C ALA A 40 -5.75 0.61 -1.23
N ASP A 41 -4.93 1.16 -0.34
CA ASP A 41 -4.14 2.36 -0.59
C ASP A 41 -2.81 2.33 0.17
N TYR A 42 -1.86 3.13 -0.32
CA TYR A 42 -0.56 3.32 0.32
C TYR A 42 -0.15 4.79 0.27
N TYR A 43 0.31 5.31 1.41
CA TYR A 43 0.77 6.68 1.56
C TYR A 43 2.17 6.71 2.18
N ALA A 44 3.02 7.61 1.67
CA ALA A 44 4.36 7.87 2.17
C ALA A 44 4.62 9.38 2.15
N PHE A 45 4.89 10.00 3.30
CA PHE A 45 5.04 11.45 3.41
C PHE A 45 5.84 11.89 4.64
N GLU A 46 6.35 13.13 4.60
CA GLU A 46 6.85 13.81 5.80
C GLU A 46 5.65 14.29 6.64
N PRO A 47 5.57 13.98 7.95
CA PRO A 47 4.42 14.36 8.79
C PRO A 47 4.25 15.89 8.92
N THR A 48 5.34 16.63 8.75
CA THR A 48 5.37 18.09 8.62
C THR A 48 6.47 18.49 7.64
N GLU A 49 6.33 19.64 6.98
CA GLU A 49 7.36 20.16 6.06
C GLU A 49 8.74 20.23 6.72
N GLY A 50 9.72 19.53 6.14
CA GLY A 50 11.11 19.49 6.62
C GLY A 50 11.32 18.60 7.83
N SER A 51 10.42 17.63 8.07
CA SER A 51 10.57 16.66 9.16
C SER A 51 11.75 15.71 8.93
N ASP A 52 12.45 15.38 10.01
CA ASP A 52 13.45 14.29 10.01
C ASP A 52 12.80 12.90 10.14
N ASN A 53 11.47 12.81 10.06
CA ASN A 53 10.70 11.56 10.08
C ASN A 53 9.98 11.34 8.75
N THR A 54 9.76 10.07 8.43
CA THR A 54 8.87 9.64 7.35
C THR A 54 7.71 8.86 7.96
N THR A 55 6.50 9.09 7.44
CA THR A 55 5.29 8.33 7.77
C THR A 55 4.90 7.44 6.60
N PHE A 56 4.64 6.18 6.89
CA PHE A 56 4.02 5.22 5.99
C PHE A 56 2.66 4.80 6.53
N VAL A 57 1.67 4.75 5.63
CA VAL A 57 0.31 4.27 5.93
C VAL A 57 -0.05 3.25 4.86
N VAL A 58 -0.35 2.03 5.30
CA VAL A 58 -0.87 0.96 4.44
C VAL A 58 -2.31 0.70 4.83
N ASP A 59 -3.22 0.93 3.91
CA ASP A 59 -4.63 0.60 4.08
C ASP A 59 -4.93 -0.74 3.41
N LEU A 60 -5.63 -1.59 4.14
CA LEU A 60 -6.07 -2.91 3.73
C LEU A 60 -7.58 -2.99 3.86
N GLN A 61 -8.22 -3.83 3.06
CA GLN A 61 -9.65 -4.13 3.16
C GLN A 61 -10.53 -2.87 3.12
N THR A 62 -10.76 -2.34 1.91
CA THR A 62 -11.84 -1.36 1.69
C THR A 62 -13.18 -2.08 1.51
N ASN A 63 -14.27 -1.52 2.07
CA ASN A 63 -15.61 -2.12 2.16
C ASN A 63 -15.72 -3.33 3.10
N VAL A 64 -15.90 -3.00 4.37
CA VAL A 64 -16.31 -3.93 5.41
C VAL A 64 -17.57 -4.67 4.99
N VAL A 65 -17.52 -5.99 5.05
CA VAL A 65 -18.66 -6.89 4.85
C VAL A 65 -19.89 -6.45 5.64
N ASP A 66 -21.06 -6.56 5.02
CA ASP A 66 -22.37 -6.25 5.62
C ASP A 66 -22.48 -6.80 7.05
N GLY A 67 -22.56 -5.90 8.04
CA GLY A 67 -22.82 -6.22 9.45
C GLY A 67 -21.65 -5.99 10.41
N LEU A 68 -20.45 -5.67 9.94
CA LEU A 68 -19.32 -5.23 10.78
C LEU A 68 -18.91 -3.77 10.47
N PRO A 69 -18.39 -3.02 11.46
CA PRO A 69 -17.93 -1.64 11.24
C PRO A 69 -16.54 -1.53 10.59
N TYR A 70 -15.72 -2.60 10.66
CA TYR A 70 -14.40 -2.76 10.03
C TYR A 70 -14.00 -4.24 9.90
N GLY A 71 -12.97 -4.51 9.10
CA GLY A 71 -12.41 -5.86 8.88
C GLY A 71 -11.52 -6.36 10.02
N THR A 72 -10.67 -7.35 9.74
CA THR A 72 -9.70 -7.89 10.72
C THR A 72 -8.38 -8.19 10.05
N PHE A 73 -7.26 -8.01 10.75
CA PHE A 73 -5.97 -8.48 10.25
C PHE A 73 -5.87 -10.00 10.31
N ASP A 74 -5.39 -10.61 9.23
CA ASP A 74 -5.20 -12.05 9.12
C ASP A 74 -3.80 -12.43 9.59
N GLU A 75 -3.75 -13.32 10.57
CA GLU A 75 -2.53 -13.87 11.15
C GLU A 75 -1.61 -14.58 10.16
N ASP A 76 -2.11 -15.01 9.00
CA ASP A 76 -1.28 -15.63 7.97
C ASP A 76 -0.87 -14.65 6.85
N VAL A 77 -1.11 -13.35 7.01
CA VAL A 77 -0.74 -12.30 6.05
C VAL A 77 0.36 -11.41 6.64
N LEU A 78 1.53 -11.43 6.00
CA LEU A 78 2.65 -10.52 6.26
C LEU A 78 2.54 -9.31 5.32
N THR A 79 2.50 -8.10 5.87
CA THR A 79 2.58 -6.87 5.09
C THR A 79 4.01 -6.33 5.12
N GLU A 80 4.52 -5.92 3.96
CA GLU A 80 5.87 -5.36 3.85
C GLU A 80 5.83 -4.01 3.16
N ILE A 81 6.54 -3.04 3.73
CA ILE A 81 6.90 -1.78 3.09
C ILE A 81 8.32 -1.95 2.59
N ASN A 82 8.47 -1.94 1.27
CA ASN A 82 9.71 -2.10 0.55
C ASN A 82 10.25 -0.73 0.18
N ILE A 83 11.54 -0.51 0.39
CA ILE A 83 12.18 0.80 0.25
C ILE A 83 13.42 0.65 -0.62
N ASP A 84 13.39 1.30 -1.77
CA ASP A 84 14.49 1.45 -2.73
C ASP A 84 15.15 2.82 -2.50
N LEU A 85 16.42 2.76 -2.12
CA LEU A 85 17.25 3.92 -1.85
C LEU A 85 18.01 4.38 -3.09
N ASP A 86 18.36 3.50 -4.02
CA ASP A 86 19.31 3.82 -5.10
C ASP A 86 18.68 4.01 -6.49
N GLY A 87 17.43 3.58 -6.65
CA GLY A 87 16.61 3.75 -7.81
C GLY A 87 16.64 2.58 -8.79
N ASP A 88 17.25 1.45 -8.43
CA ASP A 88 17.32 0.25 -9.26
C ASP A 88 16.02 -0.58 -9.31
N LEU A 89 15.00 -0.17 -8.53
CA LEU A 89 13.70 -0.83 -8.38
C LEU A 89 13.77 -2.19 -7.68
N VAL A 90 14.75 -2.36 -6.80
CA VAL A 90 14.90 -3.49 -5.88
C VAL A 90 14.93 -2.95 -4.46
N GLU A 91 14.33 -3.67 -3.52
CA GLU A 91 14.27 -3.21 -2.13
C GLU A 91 15.63 -3.29 -1.44
N ASP A 92 16.07 -2.15 -0.91
CA ASP A 92 17.27 -2.01 -0.08
C ASP A 92 16.95 -2.17 1.40
N LYS A 93 15.76 -1.72 1.81
CA LYS A 93 15.22 -1.89 3.17
C LYS A 93 13.81 -2.44 3.12
N VAL A 94 13.50 -3.24 4.13
CA VAL A 94 12.14 -3.76 4.35
C VAL A 94 11.69 -3.47 5.77
N ILE A 95 10.46 -2.98 5.91
CA ILE A 95 9.72 -2.94 7.17
C ILE A 95 8.58 -3.94 7.06
N GLN A 96 8.45 -4.82 8.04
CA GLN A 96 7.40 -5.84 8.08
C GLN A 96 6.39 -5.54 9.18
N ALA A 97 5.13 -5.88 8.94
CA ALA A 97 4.06 -5.89 9.92
C ALA A 97 3.28 -7.20 9.85
N ILE A 98 3.08 -7.87 10.98
CA ILE A 98 2.32 -9.13 11.06
C ILE A 98 1.54 -9.23 12.38
N PRO A 99 0.24 -9.57 12.35
CA PRO A 99 -0.56 -9.69 13.56
C PRO A 99 -0.35 -11.06 14.24
N ARG A 100 -0.34 -11.07 15.58
CA ARG A 100 -0.41 -12.26 16.43
C ARG A 100 -1.15 -11.95 17.72
N ASP A 101 -2.15 -12.74 18.07
CA ASP A 101 -2.83 -12.71 19.37
C ASP A 101 -3.31 -11.30 19.79
N GLY A 102 -3.85 -10.51 18.84
CA GLY A 102 -4.37 -9.16 19.08
C GLY A 102 -3.31 -8.04 19.07
N MET A 103 -2.04 -8.37 18.84
CA MET A 103 -0.95 -7.41 18.70
C MET A 103 -0.49 -7.35 17.23
N MET A 104 -0.14 -6.16 16.74
CA MET A 104 0.60 -6.00 15.49
C MET A 104 2.10 -5.90 15.82
N TYR A 105 2.88 -6.83 15.29
CA TYR A 105 4.34 -6.84 15.45
C TYR A 105 5.00 -6.21 14.23
N PHE A 106 5.98 -5.34 14.48
CA PHE A 106 6.76 -4.68 13.45
C PHE A 106 8.22 -5.14 13.50
N PHE A 107 8.82 -5.31 12.32
CA PHE A 107 10.24 -5.63 12.15
C PHE A 107 10.88 -4.67 11.15
N GLY A 108 12.17 -4.39 11.30
CA GLY A 108 12.96 -3.52 10.42
C GLY A 108 13.09 -2.07 10.86
N PRO A 109 13.46 -1.13 9.96
CA PRO A 109 13.94 -1.40 8.62
C PRO A 109 15.20 -2.30 8.65
N PHE A 110 15.25 -3.34 7.83
CA PHE A 110 16.42 -4.23 7.73
C PHE A 110 16.82 -4.45 6.27
N ASP A 111 18.07 -4.85 6.06
CA ASP A 111 18.61 -5.22 4.73
C ASP A 111 18.09 -6.63 4.38
N PRO A 112 17.24 -6.80 3.36
CA PRO A 112 16.64 -8.09 3.06
C PRO A 112 17.69 -9.08 2.52
N SER A 113 17.69 -10.31 3.03
CA SER A 113 18.57 -11.38 2.52
C SER A 113 18.06 -12.01 1.21
N GLN A 114 16.79 -11.78 0.88
CA GLN A 114 16.13 -12.18 -0.35
C GLN A 114 15.18 -11.05 -0.74
N THR A 115 15.18 -10.70 -2.03
CA THR A 115 14.27 -9.71 -2.60
C THR A 115 13.24 -10.36 -3.53
N GLY A 116 12.16 -9.64 -3.82
CA GLY A 116 11.12 -10.03 -4.76
C GLY A 116 9.82 -10.51 -4.10
N THR A 117 9.26 -11.61 -4.59
CA THR A 117 7.87 -12.04 -4.29
C THR A 117 7.77 -13.08 -3.18
N SER A 118 8.84 -13.30 -2.42
CA SER A 118 8.89 -14.27 -1.34
C SER A 118 9.64 -13.67 -0.18
N SER A 119 9.13 -13.90 1.03
CA SER A 119 9.68 -13.33 2.24
C SER A 119 9.47 -14.26 3.43
N GLU A 120 10.31 -14.08 4.45
CA GLU A 120 10.19 -14.70 5.76
C GLU A 120 10.09 -13.61 6.83
N VAL A 121 9.40 -13.90 7.92
CA VAL A 121 9.30 -12.95 9.04
C VAL A 121 10.69 -12.76 9.65
N ALA A 122 11.20 -11.54 9.63
CA ALA A 122 12.52 -11.15 10.11
C ALA A 122 12.56 -11.04 11.65
N VAL A 123 12.32 -12.15 12.34
CA VAL A 123 12.18 -12.22 13.81
C VAL A 123 13.40 -11.70 14.59
N ASP A 124 14.58 -11.65 13.94
CA ASP A 124 15.82 -11.15 14.51
C ASP A 124 15.98 -9.62 14.40
N SER A 125 15.04 -8.92 13.75
CA SER A 125 15.05 -7.47 13.53
C SER A 125 13.81 -6.78 14.14
N PRO A 126 13.48 -6.95 15.43
CA PRO A 126 12.27 -6.38 16.02
C PRO A 126 12.33 -4.85 16.04
N LEU A 127 11.24 -4.22 15.62
CA LEU A 127 11.08 -2.76 15.66
C LEU A 127 10.19 -2.32 16.82
N GLY A 128 9.12 -3.07 17.07
CA GLY A 128 8.16 -2.77 18.12
C GLY A 128 6.85 -3.52 17.92
N MET A 129 5.87 -3.24 18.78
CA MET A 129 4.52 -3.79 18.66
C MET A 129 3.50 -2.83 19.24
N VAL A 130 2.26 -2.93 18.78
CA VAL A 130 1.12 -2.15 19.26
C VAL A 130 -0.10 -3.05 19.35
N GLU A 131 -0.99 -2.80 20.32
CA GLU A 131 -2.29 -3.47 20.36
C GLU A 131 -3.12 -3.07 19.15
N ILE A 132 -3.73 -4.05 18.48
CA ILE A 132 -4.61 -3.77 17.35
C ILE A 132 -5.85 -3.06 17.88
N SER A 133 -6.05 -1.84 17.43
CA SER A 133 -7.14 -0.99 17.89
C SER A 133 -8.50 -1.50 17.42
N ASP A 134 -9.51 -1.21 18.23
CA ASP A 134 -10.92 -1.25 17.86
C ASP A 134 -11.40 0.18 17.56
N ALA A 135 -12.56 0.59 18.11
CA ALA A 135 -13.12 1.93 17.94
C ALA A 135 -12.26 3.06 18.55
N THR A 136 -11.43 2.76 19.56
CA THR A 136 -10.53 3.75 20.17
C THR A 136 -9.11 3.51 19.71
N ALA A 137 -8.44 4.58 19.28
CA ALA A 137 -7.05 4.55 18.87
C ALA A 137 -6.11 4.14 20.01
N ILE A 138 -5.30 3.12 19.76
CA ILE A 138 -4.16 2.73 20.60
C ILE A 138 -2.90 2.91 19.75
N THR A 139 -1.96 3.68 20.26
CA THR A 139 -0.69 3.98 19.60
C THR A 139 0.44 3.67 20.55
N GLU A 140 1.56 3.20 20.04
CA GLU A 140 2.78 2.98 20.81
C GLU A 140 3.94 3.76 20.20
N THR A 141 4.84 4.28 21.04
CA THR A 141 6.09 4.89 20.59
C THR A 141 7.26 4.10 21.18
N THR A 142 8.12 3.57 20.32
CA THR A 142 9.28 2.77 20.73
C THR A 142 10.36 3.67 21.35
N ALA A 143 11.34 3.05 22.03
CA ALA A 143 12.47 3.78 22.57
C ALA A 143 13.33 4.48 21.50
N ASP A 144 13.27 3.99 20.26
CA ASP A 144 13.97 4.54 19.10
C ASP A 144 13.18 5.65 18.39
N GLY A 145 12.04 6.07 18.95
CA GLY A 145 11.23 7.18 18.43
C GLY A 145 10.29 6.79 17.30
N VAL A 146 10.02 5.50 17.10
CA VAL A 146 9.08 5.00 16.09
C VAL A 146 7.67 5.00 16.67
N SER A 147 6.73 5.67 16.00
CA SER A 147 5.31 5.64 16.38
C SER A 147 4.56 4.61 15.54
N LEU A 148 3.80 3.75 16.21
CA LEU A 148 3.14 2.58 15.66
C LEU A 148 1.64 2.64 15.90
N PHE A 149 0.86 2.26 14.89
CA PHE A 149 -0.57 2.06 14.99
C PHE A 149 -1.00 0.93 14.05
N ALA A 150 -1.99 0.14 14.49
CA ALA A 150 -2.70 -0.80 13.66
C ALA A 150 -4.17 -0.87 14.07
N GLY A 151 -5.09 -0.85 13.12
CA GLY A 151 -6.52 -0.98 13.38
C GLY A 151 -7.37 -0.19 12.40
N PRO A 152 -8.69 -0.10 12.64
CA PRO A 152 -9.61 0.54 11.72
C PRO A 152 -9.44 2.06 11.70
N ARG A 153 -9.47 2.67 10.52
CA ARG A 153 -9.53 4.12 10.35
C ARG A 153 -10.52 4.48 9.28
N GLN A 154 -11.08 5.69 9.41
CA GLN A 154 -11.94 6.22 8.36
C GLN A 154 -11.12 6.31 7.08
N ASP A 155 -11.71 5.83 5.99
CA ASP A 155 -11.12 5.91 4.67
C ASP A 155 -10.80 7.39 4.34
N PRO A 156 -9.54 7.75 4.06
CA PRO A 156 -9.17 9.13 3.76
C PRO A 156 -9.59 9.56 2.35
N PHE A 157 -10.24 8.69 1.57
CA PHE A 157 -10.70 8.98 0.22
C PHE A 157 -12.00 9.79 0.21
N PHE A 158 -11.89 11.09 -0.08
CA PHE A 158 -13.05 11.99 -0.20
C PHE A 158 -13.49 12.13 -1.66
N PHE A 159 -14.49 11.35 -2.08
CA PHE A 159 -14.89 11.31 -3.49
C PHE A 159 -16.40 11.13 -3.71
N ASP A 160 -16.96 11.94 -4.60
CA ASP A 160 -18.33 11.78 -5.09
C ASP A 160 -18.35 10.76 -6.23
N PHE A 161 -18.17 9.49 -5.87
CA PHE A 161 -18.07 8.37 -6.81
C PHE A 161 -19.33 8.23 -7.67
N ASN A 162 -20.49 8.41 -7.06
CA ASN A 162 -21.77 8.41 -7.77
C ASN A 162 -21.82 9.53 -8.81
N ARG A 163 -21.39 10.75 -8.46
CA ARG A 163 -21.36 11.85 -9.42
C ARG A 163 -20.30 11.66 -10.49
N TYR A 164 -19.13 11.13 -10.15
CA TYR A 164 -18.10 10.81 -11.14
C TYR A 164 -18.65 9.90 -12.23
N ASN A 165 -19.33 8.81 -11.86
CA ASN A 165 -19.94 7.88 -12.82
C ASN A 165 -20.95 8.58 -13.75
N GLN A 166 -21.73 9.53 -13.22
CA GLN A 166 -22.66 10.34 -14.04
C GLN A 166 -21.93 11.31 -14.97
N VAL A 167 -20.80 11.89 -14.56
CA VAL A 167 -20.03 12.83 -15.38
C VAL A 167 -19.28 12.11 -16.51
N VAL A 168 -18.70 10.94 -16.25
CA VAL A 168 -17.97 10.17 -17.27
C VAL A 168 -18.91 9.39 -18.20
N MET A 169 -20.13 9.08 -17.74
CA MET A 169 -21.19 8.48 -18.53
C MET A 169 -22.50 9.29 -18.40
N PRO A 170 -22.56 10.49 -19.00
CA PRO A 170 -23.71 11.37 -18.86
C PRO A 170 -24.94 10.82 -19.56
N SER A 171 -26.11 11.07 -18.95
CA SER A 171 -27.39 10.81 -19.60
C SER A 171 -27.80 12.01 -20.44
N ALA A 172 -28.75 11.83 -21.37
CA ALA A 172 -29.30 12.96 -22.11
C ALA A 172 -30.07 13.96 -21.22
N GLU A 173 -30.52 13.51 -20.04
CA GLU A 173 -31.31 14.30 -19.09
C GLU A 173 -30.43 15.06 -18.09
N ASP A 174 -29.22 14.56 -17.82
CA ASP A 174 -28.23 15.20 -16.97
C ASP A 174 -26.84 15.12 -17.60
N ASN A 175 -26.37 16.29 -18.04
CA ASN A 175 -25.02 16.54 -18.55
C ASN A 175 -24.34 17.67 -17.77
N SER A 176 -24.70 17.84 -16.49
CA SER A 176 -24.05 18.82 -15.62
C SER A 176 -22.69 18.30 -15.11
N GLY A 177 -21.82 19.20 -14.66
CA GLY A 177 -20.49 18.85 -14.16
C GLY A 177 -20.49 18.34 -12.72
N PHE A 178 -19.32 18.28 -12.07
CA PHE A 178 -19.23 17.91 -10.65
C PHE A 178 -20.06 18.84 -9.76
N ASN A 179 -20.61 18.26 -8.67
CA ASN A 179 -21.34 19.00 -7.65
C ASN A 179 -20.38 19.92 -6.86
N SER A 180 -20.91 21.03 -6.31
CA SER A 180 -20.16 21.95 -5.45
C SER A 180 -21.02 22.43 -4.27
N PRO A 181 -20.79 21.93 -3.04
CA PRO A 181 -19.87 20.82 -2.70
C PRO A 181 -20.34 19.48 -3.28
N GLY A 182 -19.42 18.53 -3.45
CA GLY A 182 -19.74 17.13 -3.75
C GLY A 182 -20.25 16.38 -2.52
N VAL A 183 -20.76 15.16 -2.74
CA VAL A 183 -21.12 14.22 -1.68
C VAL A 183 -20.00 13.21 -1.52
N ASP A 184 -19.40 13.11 -0.34
CA ASP A 184 -18.43 12.06 -0.06
C ASP A 184 -19.14 10.71 0.03
N THR A 185 -18.82 9.80 -0.91
CA THR A 185 -19.42 8.47 -0.98
C THR A 185 -18.89 7.54 0.10
N PHE A 186 -17.70 7.82 0.64
CA PHE A 186 -17.01 6.97 1.60
C PHE A 186 -17.13 7.49 3.03
N ASP A 187 -17.92 8.55 3.26
CA ASP A 187 -18.15 9.11 4.59
C ASP A 187 -18.70 8.03 5.55
N GLY A 188 -17.99 7.82 6.66
CA GLY A 188 -18.28 6.78 7.65
C GLY A 188 -17.81 5.36 7.30
N ALA A 189 -17.20 5.14 6.12
CA ALA A 189 -16.53 3.89 5.80
C ALA A 189 -15.15 3.83 6.47
N ASN A 190 -14.70 2.62 6.80
CA ASN A 190 -13.38 2.37 7.37
C ASN A 190 -12.54 1.44 6.48
N THR A 191 -11.24 1.65 6.50
CA THR A 191 -10.19 0.71 6.09
C THR A 191 -9.53 0.09 7.33
N MET A 192 -8.75 -0.99 7.15
CA MET A 192 -7.82 -1.49 8.15
C MET A 192 -6.43 -0.90 7.89
N SER A 193 -5.94 -0.03 8.76
CA SER A 193 -4.70 0.69 8.53
C SER A 193 -3.55 0.16 9.39
N ILE A 194 -2.37 0.09 8.78
CA ILE A 194 -1.07 -0.07 9.45
C ILE A 194 -0.33 1.25 9.26
N VAL A 195 0.04 1.91 10.34
CA VAL A 195 0.73 3.20 10.31
C VAL A 195 2.04 3.11 11.08
N ILE A 196 3.10 3.59 10.45
CA ILE A 196 4.41 3.72 11.06
C ILE A 196 5.00 5.09 10.71
N GLU A 197 5.38 5.84 11.74
CA GLU A 197 6.22 7.03 11.61
C GLU A 197 7.57 6.72 12.26
N LEU A 198 8.66 6.93 11.53
CA LEU A 198 10.01 6.63 12.01
C LEU A 198 11.03 7.69 11.59
N PRO A 199 12.12 7.87 12.38
CA PRO A 199 13.22 8.73 12.00
C PRO A 199 13.88 8.31 10.68
N ASN A 200 14.14 9.26 9.79
CA ASN A 200 14.82 9.06 8.51
C ASN A 200 16.20 8.41 8.67
N ALA A 201 16.87 8.63 9.80
CA ALA A 201 18.14 7.99 10.13
C ALA A 201 18.07 6.45 10.16
N MET A 202 16.88 5.86 10.34
CA MET A 202 16.65 4.41 10.30
C MET A 202 16.47 3.88 8.87
N LEU A 203 16.03 4.73 7.94
CA LEU A 203 15.76 4.37 6.54
C LEU A 203 17.04 4.34 5.70
N GLY A 204 18.04 5.14 6.07
CA GLY A 204 19.26 5.34 5.27
C GLY A 204 19.15 6.59 4.40
N THR A 205 20.16 6.83 3.55
CA THR A 205 20.18 8.00 2.67
C THR A 205 19.73 7.60 1.27
N PRO A 206 18.64 8.19 0.73
CA PRO A 206 18.23 7.93 -0.64
C PRO A 206 19.16 8.63 -1.61
N THR A 207 19.54 7.93 -2.67
CA THR A 207 20.15 8.48 -3.89
C THR A 207 19.22 8.38 -5.11
N ALA A 208 18.11 7.67 -4.98
CA ALA A 208 17.03 7.62 -5.96
C ALA A 208 16.40 9.00 -6.12
N THR A 209 16.03 9.35 -7.35
CA THR A 209 15.38 10.64 -7.65
C THR A 209 14.00 10.45 -8.27
N ASN A 210 13.09 11.39 -7.98
CA ASN A 210 11.80 11.48 -8.65
C ASN A 210 11.91 12.17 -10.02
N VAL A 211 10.79 12.30 -10.73
CA VAL A 211 10.74 12.93 -12.07
C VAL A 211 11.16 14.42 -12.08
N LEU A 212 11.23 15.07 -10.91
CA LEU A 212 11.68 16.44 -10.74
C LEU A 212 13.18 16.53 -10.37
N GLY A 213 13.87 15.39 -10.22
CA GLY A 213 15.28 15.32 -9.83
C GLY A 213 15.53 15.51 -8.33
N LEU A 214 14.49 15.40 -7.49
CA LEU A 214 14.62 15.46 -6.04
C LEU A 214 14.92 14.06 -5.50
N GLU A 215 15.85 13.97 -4.54
CA GLU A 215 16.12 12.72 -3.82
C GLU A 215 14.89 12.32 -3.00
N VAL A 216 14.46 11.06 -3.15
CA VAL A 216 13.28 10.51 -2.46
C VAL A 216 13.50 9.05 -2.13
N TYR A 217 12.83 8.56 -1.09
CA TYR A 217 12.62 7.12 -0.92
C TYR A 217 11.64 6.65 -2.00
N LYS A 218 12.03 5.68 -2.81
CA LYS A 218 11.07 4.95 -3.63
C LYS A 218 10.51 3.81 -2.80
N THR A 219 9.19 3.67 -2.77
CA THR A 219 8.57 2.67 -1.89
C THR A 219 7.37 2.01 -2.55
N TRP A 220 7.11 0.76 -2.16
CA TRP A 220 5.91 0.01 -2.53
C TRP A 220 5.56 -0.98 -1.42
N VAL A 221 4.34 -1.50 -1.47
CA VAL A 221 3.83 -2.44 -0.46
C VAL A 221 3.58 -3.80 -1.09
N THR A 222 3.86 -4.85 -0.35
CA THR A 222 3.47 -6.23 -0.68
C THR A 222 2.72 -6.87 0.49
N THR A 223 1.82 -7.80 0.17
CA THR A 223 1.21 -8.71 1.14
C THR A 223 1.56 -10.14 0.77
N ASN A 224 2.12 -10.89 1.71
CA ASN A 224 2.55 -12.27 1.53
C ASN A 224 1.72 -13.19 2.42
N ARG A 225 1.00 -14.12 1.82
CA ARG A 225 0.27 -15.15 2.58
C ARG A 225 1.16 -16.35 2.84
N LYS A 226 1.13 -16.86 4.07
CA LYS A 226 1.84 -18.08 4.48
C LYS A 226 1.47 -19.27 3.59
N GLN A 227 2.49 -20.01 3.13
CA GLN A 227 2.36 -21.25 2.34
C GLN A 227 2.54 -22.50 3.20
#